data_AF-A0AAV4F4K3-F1
#
_entry.id   AF-A0AAV4F4K3-F1
#
_cell.length_a   1.000
_cell.length_b   1.000
_cell.length_c   1.000
_cell.angle_alpha   90.00
_cell.angle_beta   90.00
_cell.angle_gamma   90.00
#
_symmetry.space_group_name_H-M   'P 1'
#
loop_
_entity.id
_entity.type
_entity.pdbx_description
1 polymer ?
#
loop_
_entity_poly.entity_id
_entity_poly.type
_entity_poly.pdbx_seq_one_letter_code
_entity_poly.pdbx_strand_id
1 'polypeptide(L)'
;MFYDDPRFLYVSIHRYEHGREWPNLREGDYDFTGEGSGKGYNINVPLNEIGCDNSDYLAIMFNLLLPIFYQFDPELVLVSAGYDCAIGCPEGEMSVTPACFAHFVNLLKPLAKGKLAIILEGGYNMKSLAESAALSLRALLNDPTPAISPITAPKHSVTESVLNCIKVMHQHWPCLQYQDFVEPQKVKAESYPYQGVLHLPPVKGVEFYTSQNRPEIFPLLQDCANDVNLQTQAYLNNLIEQLVQTTSLIVPRERLGFVYENGISTAILHHLKTRETFSSCQQLQEPLRPSGTASDCIKVAMDSLTSNEVQCCLCCLHSDLQNLPLNGKPVNGNSYSEPSLVNLIKYQAKDTHPVNRILVIDLNPESPPNELNSIESSSLLYVSVRVQDQEAEDVVVSPRALDIPLTQGISAVDFLHLFLQVILPLAYEFCPELVVFKLNDLKLLTEYMSRACIGHLTQLLLGLAGGKMLLLTKEVGQADVFRPRPGPKSSEISSGASGSQDNGKKIAADTACGDTGEREEGEIGAVLELFEEWAEVVMGAPCKELPAGPPSSR
;
A
#
# COMPACT_ATOMS: atom_id res chain seq x y z
N MET A 1 24.18 -15.17 16.04
CA MET A 1 23.57 -16.51 15.90
C MET A 1 23.38 -16.86 14.43
N PHE A 2 22.70 -16.02 13.65
CA PHE A 2 22.43 -16.27 12.22
C PHE A 2 23.39 -15.54 11.26
N TYR A 3 24.57 -15.12 11.73
CA TYR A 3 25.38 -14.09 11.05
C TYR A 3 25.99 -14.56 9.71
N ASP A 4 26.08 -15.88 9.53
CA ASP A 4 26.60 -16.60 8.37
C ASP A 4 25.52 -17.35 7.56
N ASP A 5 24.24 -17.28 7.96
CA ASP A 5 23.15 -18.08 7.42
C ASP A 5 22.14 -17.23 6.59
N PRO A 6 22.16 -17.31 5.24
CA PRO A 6 21.30 -16.51 4.37
C PRO A 6 19.81 -16.88 4.44
N ARG A 7 19.44 -17.92 5.19
CA ARG A 7 18.02 -18.29 5.41
C ARG A 7 17.33 -17.36 6.40
N PHE A 8 18.08 -16.52 7.12
CA PHE A 8 17.57 -15.61 8.13
C PHE A 8 17.98 -14.17 7.79
N LEU A 9 17.03 -13.35 7.34
CA LEU A 9 17.20 -11.92 7.34
C LEU A 9 16.96 -11.39 8.77
N TYR A 10 18.02 -10.97 9.46
CA TYR A 10 17.92 -10.26 10.74
C TYR A 10 17.95 -8.75 10.53
N VAL A 11 17.01 -8.05 11.14
CA VAL A 11 16.93 -6.59 11.12
C VAL A 11 16.75 -6.05 12.53
N SER A 12 17.47 -4.99 12.88
CA SER A 12 17.33 -4.29 14.15
C SER A 12 17.39 -2.77 13.96
N ILE A 13 16.33 -2.06 14.36
CA ILE A 13 16.36 -0.62 14.61
C ILE A 13 16.59 -0.44 16.11
N HIS A 14 17.61 0.31 16.51
CA HIS A 14 17.97 0.44 17.93
C HIS A 14 18.67 1.78 18.24
N ARG A 15 18.52 2.28 19.46
CA ARG A 15 19.32 3.39 19.99
C ARG A 15 20.79 2.96 20.00
N TYR A 16 21.66 3.79 19.45
CA TYR A 16 23.10 3.50 19.33
C TYR A 16 23.97 4.68 19.81
N GLU A 17 23.57 5.92 19.50
CA GLU A 17 24.32 7.14 19.86
C GLU A 17 25.83 7.03 19.56
N HIS A 18 26.16 6.53 18.36
CA HIS A 18 27.51 6.22 17.90
C HIS A 18 28.30 5.26 18.82
N GLY A 19 27.61 4.26 19.39
CA GLY A 19 28.18 3.24 20.28
C GLY A 19 28.19 3.61 21.77
N ARG A 20 27.62 4.75 22.14
CA ARG A 20 27.51 5.18 23.55
C ARG A 20 26.38 4.50 24.29
N GLU A 21 25.34 4.09 23.58
CA GLU A 21 24.23 3.37 24.19
C GLU A 21 24.61 1.92 24.51
N TRP A 22 23.99 1.35 25.54
CA TRP A 22 24.07 -0.07 25.86
C TRP A 22 23.63 -0.90 24.63
N PRO A 23 24.32 -1.99 24.27
CA PRO A 23 25.41 -2.66 25.00
C PRO A 23 26.82 -2.22 24.58
N ASN A 24 27.02 -1.03 24.02
CA ASN A 24 28.32 -0.48 23.61
C ASN A 24 29.13 -1.40 22.66
N LEU A 25 28.44 -2.08 21.74
CA LEU A 25 29.02 -3.00 20.76
C LEU A 25 29.23 -2.31 19.42
N ARG A 26 30.44 -2.41 18.85
CA ARG A 26 30.73 -1.85 17.52
C ARG A 26 29.97 -2.61 16.43
N GLU A 27 29.63 -3.85 16.72
CA GLU A 27 28.86 -4.77 15.90
C GLU A 27 27.38 -4.38 15.75
N GLY A 28 26.90 -3.37 16.51
CA GLY A 28 25.58 -2.75 16.35
C GLY A 28 25.50 -1.73 15.21
N ASP A 29 26.62 -1.30 14.62
CA ASP A 29 26.60 -0.30 13.55
C ASP A 29 26.18 -0.87 12.19
N TYR A 30 25.86 0.02 11.24
CA TYR A 30 25.29 -0.34 9.93
C TYR A 30 26.20 -1.22 9.04
N ASP A 31 27.52 -1.12 9.17
CA ASP A 31 28.50 -1.85 8.33
C ASP A 31 28.67 -3.34 8.69
N PHE A 32 28.06 -3.78 9.80
CA PHE A 32 28.08 -5.17 10.26
C PHE A 32 27.04 -6.05 9.56
N THR A 33 27.18 -6.19 8.24
CA THR A 33 26.16 -6.77 7.36
C THR A 33 26.15 -8.31 7.23
N GLY A 34 26.70 -9.05 8.21
CA GLY A 34 26.87 -10.51 8.15
C GLY A 34 28.24 -10.95 7.63
N GLU A 35 28.45 -12.26 7.53
CA GLU A 35 29.68 -12.88 7.02
C GLU A 35 29.38 -14.14 6.17
N GLY A 36 30.41 -14.67 5.47
CA GLY A 36 30.28 -15.90 4.69
C GLY A 36 29.10 -15.86 3.70
N SER A 37 28.23 -16.87 3.78
CA SER A 37 26.99 -16.95 3.01
C SER A 37 25.88 -15.99 3.49
N GLY A 38 25.89 -15.59 4.76
CA GLY A 38 24.94 -14.64 5.36
C GLY A 38 25.27 -13.17 5.08
N LYS A 39 26.28 -12.88 4.24
CA LYS A 39 26.64 -11.50 3.89
C LYS A 39 25.51 -10.82 3.11
N GLY A 40 24.96 -9.75 3.69
CA GLY A 40 23.78 -9.06 3.21
C GLY A 40 22.49 -9.39 3.98
N TYR A 41 22.51 -10.33 4.92
CA TYR A 41 21.32 -10.79 5.67
C TYR A 41 21.27 -10.33 7.13
N ASN A 42 22.22 -9.48 7.57
CA ASN A 42 22.13 -8.76 8.84
C ASN A 42 22.04 -7.25 8.55
N ILE A 43 20.99 -6.58 9.04
CA ILE A 43 20.77 -5.14 8.85
C ILE A 43 20.61 -4.46 10.21
N ASN A 44 21.59 -3.64 10.56
CA ASN A 44 21.53 -2.77 11.72
C ASN A 44 21.16 -1.36 11.26
N VAL A 45 20.13 -0.77 11.86
CA VAL A 45 19.73 0.63 11.65
C VAL A 45 19.99 1.41 12.95
N PRO A 46 21.22 1.93 13.16
CA PRO A 46 21.59 2.61 14.39
C PRO A 46 20.93 3.99 14.47
N LEU A 47 20.17 4.25 15.53
CA LEU A 47 19.63 5.57 15.84
C LEU A 47 20.67 6.36 16.64
N ASN A 48 21.23 7.39 16.02
CA ASN A 48 22.29 8.22 16.60
C ASN A 48 21.77 9.45 17.37
N GLU A 49 20.46 9.53 17.59
CA GLU A 49 19.77 10.61 18.30
C GLU A 49 18.56 10.04 19.05
N ILE A 50 18.28 10.56 20.25
CA ILE A 50 17.07 10.22 21.01
C ILE A 50 15.83 10.95 20.48
N GLY A 51 14.65 10.59 20.99
CA GLY A 51 13.40 11.24 20.63
C GLY A 51 12.96 11.03 19.18
N CYS A 52 13.43 9.96 18.52
CA CYS A 52 12.94 9.56 17.21
C CYS A 52 11.45 9.17 17.30
N ASP A 53 10.62 9.66 16.37
CA ASP A 53 9.16 9.52 16.43
C ASP A 53 8.58 8.61 15.33
N ASN A 54 7.24 8.60 15.20
CA ASN A 54 6.53 7.81 14.19
C ASN A 54 7.07 8.04 12.76
N SER A 55 7.42 9.29 12.43
CA SER A 55 7.92 9.69 11.11
C SER A 55 9.28 9.07 10.83
N ASP A 56 10.17 9.05 11.83
CA ASP A 56 11.50 8.46 11.75
C ASP A 56 11.43 6.95 11.49
N TYR A 57 10.62 6.24 12.29
CA TYR A 57 10.46 4.78 12.15
C TYR A 57 9.75 4.40 10.85
N LEU A 58 8.72 5.15 10.44
CA LEU A 58 8.03 4.91 9.16
C LEU A 58 8.93 5.24 7.96
N ALA A 59 9.78 6.27 8.04
CA ALA A 59 10.78 6.55 7.01
C ALA A 59 11.77 5.40 6.84
N ILE A 60 12.25 4.78 7.93
CA ILE A 60 13.09 3.56 7.88
C ILE A 60 12.32 2.40 7.22
N MET A 61 11.05 2.20 7.61
CA MET A 61 10.20 1.14 7.06
C MET A 61 10.01 1.30 5.54
N PHE A 62 9.64 2.48 5.05
CA PHE A 62 9.35 2.69 3.63
C PHE A 62 10.61 2.71 2.74
N ASN A 63 11.67 3.41 3.16
CA ASN A 63 12.81 3.69 2.28
C ASN A 63 13.88 2.60 2.28
N LEU A 64 13.94 1.77 3.34
CA LEU A 64 14.94 0.72 3.50
C LEU A 64 14.30 -0.67 3.68
N LEU A 65 13.44 -0.85 4.69
CA LEU A 65 13.11 -2.20 5.17
C LEU A 65 12.05 -2.92 4.34
N LEU A 66 10.92 -2.29 4.03
CA LEU A 66 9.86 -2.92 3.24
C LEU A 66 10.36 -3.36 1.85
N PRO A 67 11.10 -2.55 1.06
CA PRO A 67 11.68 -3.00 -0.20
C PRO A 67 12.49 -4.31 -0.05
N ILE A 68 13.31 -4.41 0.99
CA ILE A 68 14.11 -5.60 1.30
C ILE A 68 13.23 -6.77 1.74
N PHE A 69 12.24 -6.54 2.60
CA PHE A 69 11.33 -7.57 3.10
C PHE A 69 10.50 -8.21 1.99
N TYR A 70 10.02 -7.42 1.04
CA TYR A 70 9.36 -7.95 -0.14
C TYR A 70 10.37 -8.73 -1.00
N GLN A 71 11.53 -8.16 -1.32
CA GLN A 71 12.54 -8.86 -2.14
C GLN A 71 13.15 -10.12 -1.49
N PHE A 72 13.02 -10.28 -0.17
CA PHE A 72 13.42 -11.48 0.57
C PHE A 72 12.35 -12.58 0.59
N ASP A 73 11.07 -12.21 0.39
CA ASP A 73 9.88 -13.08 0.46
C ASP A 73 9.91 -14.08 1.65
N PRO A 74 9.87 -13.58 2.91
CA PRO A 74 10.02 -14.43 4.08
C PRO A 74 8.87 -15.44 4.20
N GLU A 75 9.19 -16.70 4.50
CA GLU A 75 8.16 -17.70 4.82
C GLU A 75 7.54 -17.56 6.21
N LEU A 76 8.15 -16.76 7.10
CA LEU A 76 7.70 -16.50 8.47
C LEU A 76 8.31 -15.17 8.94
N VAL A 77 7.49 -14.28 9.52
CA VAL A 77 7.98 -13.06 10.17
C VAL A 77 7.93 -13.23 11.68
N LEU A 78 9.07 -13.03 12.35
CA LEU A 78 9.19 -13.00 13.80
C LEU A 78 9.56 -11.59 14.23
N VAL A 79 8.74 -10.97 15.08
CA VAL A 79 9.01 -9.65 15.65
C VAL A 79 9.40 -9.81 17.11
N SER A 80 10.68 -9.55 17.39
CA SER A 80 11.23 -9.34 18.74
C SER A 80 10.75 -7.97 19.21
N ALA A 81 9.62 -7.96 19.91
CA ALA A 81 8.79 -6.78 20.16
C ALA A 81 9.18 -6.11 21.48
N GLY A 82 10.26 -5.34 21.43
CA GLY A 82 10.56 -4.31 22.42
C GLY A 82 9.61 -3.12 22.24
N TYR A 83 8.93 -2.73 23.32
CA TYR A 83 8.12 -1.52 23.41
C TYR A 83 8.87 -0.39 24.15
N ASP A 84 10.20 -0.47 24.19
CA ASP A 84 11.09 0.53 24.78
C ASP A 84 11.39 1.71 23.85
N CYS A 85 11.13 1.58 22.55
CA CYS A 85 11.02 2.73 21.65
C CYS A 85 9.70 3.53 21.82
N ALA A 86 8.75 3.04 22.62
CA ALA A 86 7.49 3.74 22.87
C ALA A 86 7.70 4.97 23.77
N ILE A 87 6.90 6.01 23.51
CA ILE A 87 7.00 7.30 24.19
C ILE A 87 7.00 7.15 25.72
N GLY A 88 7.96 7.82 26.36
CA GLY A 88 8.10 7.85 27.82
C GLY A 88 8.72 6.60 28.45
N CYS A 89 9.26 5.67 27.66
CA CYS A 89 10.16 4.64 28.18
C CYS A 89 11.52 5.23 28.58
N PRO A 90 12.02 4.96 29.81
CA PRO A 90 13.28 5.57 30.28
C PRO A 90 14.53 5.07 29.54
N GLU A 91 14.56 3.82 29.06
CA GLU A 91 15.76 3.24 28.43
C GLU A 91 15.91 3.65 26.96
N GLY A 92 14.83 3.62 26.18
CA GLY A 92 14.89 3.96 24.76
C GLY A 92 14.91 5.45 24.47
N GLU A 93 14.30 6.28 25.33
CA GLU A 93 14.16 7.74 25.16
C GLU A 93 13.59 8.18 23.79
N MET A 94 12.85 7.29 23.11
CA MET A 94 12.19 7.56 21.83
C MET A 94 10.76 8.08 22.02
N SER A 95 10.12 8.47 20.91
CA SER A 95 8.83 9.16 20.89
C SER A 95 7.77 8.46 20.03
N VAL A 96 7.93 7.15 19.77
CA VAL A 96 6.93 6.37 19.01
C VAL A 96 5.63 6.28 19.81
N THR A 97 4.51 6.68 19.20
CA THR A 97 3.20 6.62 19.88
C THR A 97 2.65 5.18 19.88
N PRO A 98 1.86 4.76 20.89
CA PRO A 98 1.30 3.42 20.93
C PRO A 98 0.52 3.00 19.67
N ALA A 99 -0.17 3.95 19.03
CA ALA A 99 -0.87 3.73 17.77
C ALA A 99 0.06 3.32 16.61
N CYS A 100 1.31 3.81 16.57
CA CYS A 100 2.27 3.50 15.51
C CYS A 100 2.61 2.01 15.43
N PHE A 101 2.61 1.29 16.56
CA PHE A 101 2.85 -0.16 16.58
C PHE A 101 1.79 -0.95 15.80
N ALA A 102 0.53 -0.49 15.78
CA ALA A 102 -0.51 -1.08 14.93
C ALA A 102 -0.21 -0.90 13.43
N HIS A 103 0.42 0.21 13.03
CA HIS A 103 0.89 0.40 11.66
C HIS A 103 2.06 -0.52 11.32
N PHE A 104 3.04 -0.72 12.22
CA PHE A 104 4.12 -1.68 11.96
C PHE A 104 3.58 -3.09 11.72
N VAL A 105 2.61 -3.54 12.53
CA VAL A 105 1.91 -4.82 12.30
C VAL A 105 1.17 -4.82 10.96
N ASN A 106 0.46 -3.75 10.62
CA ASN A 106 -0.24 -3.64 9.32
C ASN A 106 0.72 -3.72 8.12
N LEU A 107 1.89 -3.10 8.21
CA LEU A 107 2.92 -3.11 7.15
C LEU A 107 3.59 -4.47 6.98
N LEU A 108 3.66 -5.29 8.05
CA LEU A 108 4.27 -6.63 8.01
C LEU A 108 3.28 -7.75 7.65
N LYS A 109 1.98 -7.57 7.84
CA LYS A 109 0.93 -8.58 7.54
C LYS A 109 0.84 -9.08 6.09
N PRO A 110 1.16 -8.31 5.03
CA PRO A 110 1.16 -8.84 3.65
C PRO A 110 2.23 -9.93 3.45
N LEU A 111 3.36 -9.79 4.16
CA LEU A 111 4.50 -10.70 4.07
C LEU A 111 4.15 -12.08 4.65
N ALA A 112 4.89 -13.11 4.23
CA ALA A 112 4.77 -14.47 4.74
C ALA A 112 3.35 -15.05 4.71
N LYS A 113 2.45 -14.55 3.85
CA LYS A 113 1.02 -14.92 3.85
C LYS A 113 0.40 -14.76 5.23
N GLY A 114 0.68 -13.64 5.91
CA GLY A 114 0.20 -13.34 7.25
C GLY A 114 0.78 -14.22 8.38
N LYS A 115 1.79 -15.06 8.12
CA LYS A 115 2.52 -15.81 9.14
C LYS A 115 3.45 -14.87 9.92
N LEU A 116 2.85 -14.14 10.86
CA LEU A 116 3.48 -13.13 11.71
C LEU A 116 3.34 -13.52 13.18
N ALA A 117 4.46 -13.62 13.90
CA ALA A 117 4.48 -13.81 15.35
C ALA A 117 5.16 -12.63 16.04
N ILE A 118 4.49 -12.07 17.05
CA ILE A 118 4.98 -10.97 17.88
C ILE A 118 5.35 -11.56 19.24
N ILE A 119 6.61 -11.38 19.66
CA ILE A 119 7.19 -11.96 20.87
C ILE A 119 7.61 -10.80 21.77
N LEU A 120 7.03 -10.67 22.97
CA LEU A 120 7.31 -9.57 23.87
C LEU A 120 8.77 -9.60 24.39
N GLU A 121 9.44 -8.45 24.36
CA GLU A 121 10.81 -8.25 24.85
C GLU A 121 10.85 -7.14 25.93
N GLY A 122 11.57 -6.04 25.65
CA GLY A 122 11.66 -4.85 26.51
C GLY A 122 10.42 -3.95 26.47
N GLY A 123 10.46 -2.88 27.27
CA GLY A 123 9.35 -1.93 27.42
C GLY A 123 9.13 -1.56 28.88
N TYR A 124 9.76 -0.48 29.33
CA TYR A 124 9.95 -0.20 30.76
C TYR A 124 9.01 0.90 31.30
N ASN A 125 8.22 1.53 30.43
CA ASN A 125 7.06 2.33 30.85
C ASN A 125 5.78 1.49 30.74
N MET A 126 5.21 1.10 31.88
CA MET A 126 4.06 0.19 31.93
C MET A 126 2.82 0.66 31.17
N LYS A 127 2.55 1.98 31.10
CA LYS A 127 1.40 2.50 30.35
C LYS A 127 1.65 2.41 28.84
N SER A 128 2.82 2.87 28.41
CA SER A 128 3.21 2.87 27.00
C SER A 128 3.33 1.44 26.46
N LEU A 129 3.95 0.53 27.23
CA LEU A 129 4.00 -0.91 26.96
C LEU A 129 2.60 -1.51 26.79
N ALA A 130 1.72 -1.34 27.78
CA ALA A 130 0.41 -1.99 27.78
C ALA A 130 -0.45 -1.54 26.58
N GLU A 131 -0.46 -0.25 26.28
CA GLU A 131 -1.20 0.29 25.13
C GLU A 131 -0.61 -0.17 23.80
N SER A 132 0.72 -0.11 23.66
CA SER A 132 1.41 -0.50 22.42
C SER A 132 1.23 -1.98 22.11
N ALA A 133 1.29 -2.84 23.13
CA ALA A 133 1.01 -4.27 23.01
C ALA A 133 -0.47 -4.55 22.67
N ALA A 134 -1.42 -3.83 23.29
CA ALA A 134 -2.84 -3.97 22.99
C ALA A 134 -3.17 -3.55 21.54
N LEU A 135 -2.61 -2.45 21.06
CA LEU A 135 -2.81 -1.96 19.69
C LEU A 135 -2.12 -2.86 18.65
N SER A 136 -0.96 -3.44 18.98
CA SER A 136 -0.32 -4.49 18.17
C SER A 136 -1.21 -5.72 18.02
N LEU A 137 -1.80 -6.20 19.12
CA LEU A 137 -2.71 -7.35 19.13
C LEU A 137 -4.01 -7.07 18.34
N ARG A 138 -4.56 -5.86 18.43
CA ARG A 138 -5.72 -5.42 17.63
C ARG A 138 -5.43 -5.50 16.12
N ALA A 139 -4.26 -5.02 15.69
CA ALA A 139 -3.85 -5.11 14.28
C ALA A 139 -3.67 -6.57 13.79
N LEU A 140 -3.17 -7.48 14.66
CA LEU A 140 -3.13 -8.92 14.38
C LEU A 140 -4.53 -9.54 14.23
N LEU A 141 -5.50 -9.10 15.03
CA LEU A 141 -6.91 -9.52 14.93
C LEU A 141 -7.64 -8.90 13.72
N ASN A 142 -6.95 -8.05 12.95
CA ASN A 142 -7.49 -7.26 11.83
C ASN A 142 -8.56 -6.24 12.28
N ASP A 143 -8.49 -5.73 13.51
CA ASP A 143 -9.21 -4.51 13.87
C ASP A 143 -8.60 -3.31 13.12
N PRO A 144 -9.37 -2.25 12.84
CA PRO A 144 -8.88 -1.03 12.22
C PRO A 144 -7.64 -0.45 12.90
N THR A 145 -6.63 -0.12 12.10
CA THR A 145 -5.44 0.61 12.56
C THR A 145 -5.85 2.01 13.01
N PRO A 146 -5.56 2.44 14.26
CA PRO A 146 -5.92 3.78 14.70
C PRO A 146 -5.19 4.86 13.88
N ALA A 147 -5.78 6.05 13.78
CA ALA A 147 -5.11 7.16 13.12
C ALA A 147 -3.91 7.66 13.95
N ILE A 148 -2.77 7.87 13.28
CA ILE A 148 -1.64 8.63 13.80
C ILE A 148 -1.65 10.06 13.23
N SER A 149 -0.91 10.96 13.88
CA SER A 149 -0.60 12.28 13.33
C SER A 149 0.01 12.16 11.92
N PRO A 150 -0.21 13.14 11.02
CA PRO A 150 0.57 13.30 9.79
C PRO A 150 2.06 13.13 10.08
N ILE A 151 2.75 12.24 9.36
CA ILE A 151 4.21 12.13 9.47
C ILE A 151 4.86 13.39 8.88
N THR A 152 6.05 13.72 9.37
CA THR A 152 6.86 14.83 8.86
C THR A 152 8.13 14.29 8.20
N ALA A 153 8.98 15.17 7.68
CA ALA A 153 10.32 14.78 7.26
C ALA A 153 11.08 14.16 8.46
N PRO A 154 11.76 13.00 8.27
CA PRO A 154 12.52 12.37 9.34
C PRO A 154 13.70 13.24 9.77
N LYS A 155 14.24 12.97 10.96
CA LYS A 155 15.46 13.60 11.47
C LYS A 155 16.63 13.38 10.50
N HIS A 156 17.54 14.35 10.47
CA HIS A 156 18.77 14.25 9.68
C HIS A 156 19.62 13.04 10.09
N SER A 157 19.72 12.77 11.40
CA SER A 157 20.41 11.61 11.98
C SER A 157 19.84 10.28 11.49
N VAL A 158 18.51 10.17 11.38
CA VAL A 158 17.80 8.99 10.87
C VAL A 158 18.01 8.85 9.35
N THR A 159 17.96 9.96 8.62
CA THR A 159 18.23 10.00 7.17
C THR A 159 19.65 9.54 6.87
N GLU A 160 20.65 9.98 7.64
CA GLU A 160 22.04 9.55 7.56
C GLU A 160 22.19 8.05 7.82
N SER A 161 21.56 7.51 8.87
CA SER A 161 21.58 6.08 9.16
C SER A 161 20.93 5.23 8.05
N VAL A 162 19.80 5.69 7.49
CA VAL A 162 19.15 5.02 6.34
C VAL A 162 20.06 5.02 5.11
N LEU A 163 20.65 6.17 4.74
CA LEU A 163 21.59 6.27 3.62
C LEU A 163 22.85 5.43 3.80
N ASN A 164 23.37 5.35 5.02
CA ASN A 164 24.50 4.48 5.36
C ASN A 164 24.14 2.98 5.19
N CYS A 165 22.94 2.58 5.62
CA CYS A 165 22.42 1.23 5.35
C CYS A 165 22.31 0.96 3.85
N ILE A 166 21.64 1.83 3.08
CA ILE A 166 21.54 1.72 1.62
C ILE A 166 22.93 1.55 0.99
N LYS A 167 23.91 2.37 1.43
CA LYS A 167 25.25 2.34 0.88
C LYS A 167 25.96 1.00 1.05
N VAL A 168 25.77 0.29 2.16
CA VAL A 168 26.37 -1.05 2.38
C VAL A 168 25.50 -2.19 1.85
N MET A 169 24.19 -1.99 1.72
CA MET A 169 23.21 -3.03 1.37
C MET A 169 22.86 -3.09 -0.13
N HIS A 170 22.98 -2.02 -0.92
CA HIS A 170 22.56 -1.99 -2.34
C HIS A 170 23.26 -3.04 -3.23
N GLN A 171 24.48 -3.46 -2.89
CA GLN A 171 25.19 -4.54 -3.59
C GLN A 171 24.60 -5.94 -3.33
N HIS A 172 23.80 -6.09 -2.26
CA HIS A 172 23.14 -7.33 -1.85
C HIS A 172 21.64 -7.32 -2.21
N TRP A 173 21.03 -6.14 -2.24
CA TRP A 173 19.59 -5.95 -2.45
C TRP A 173 19.33 -5.00 -3.63
N PRO A 174 19.09 -5.52 -4.85
CA PRO A 174 18.88 -4.66 -6.01
C PRO A 174 17.65 -3.74 -5.91
N CYS A 175 16.67 -4.03 -5.05
CA CYS A 175 15.59 -3.10 -4.71
C CYS A 175 16.06 -1.75 -4.16
N LEU A 176 17.32 -1.64 -3.71
CA LEU A 176 17.93 -0.39 -3.25
C LEU A 176 18.77 0.31 -4.34
N GLN A 177 19.06 -0.34 -5.47
CA GLN A 177 19.89 0.23 -6.55
C GLN A 177 19.18 1.36 -7.31
N TYR A 178 17.85 1.41 -7.24
CA TYR A 178 17.00 2.42 -7.88
C TYR A 178 17.06 3.80 -7.22
N GLN A 179 17.70 3.90 -6.06
CA GLN A 179 17.91 5.17 -5.36
C GLN A 179 19.06 6.00 -5.98
N ASP A 180 19.75 5.46 -7.01
CA ASP A 180 20.78 6.15 -7.81
C ASP A 180 20.25 6.64 -9.18
N PHE A 181 19.47 7.73 -9.21
CA PHE A 181 19.48 8.65 -10.36
C PHE A 181 20.76 9.50 -10.32
N VAL A 182 21.91 8.83 -10.43
CA VAL A 182 23.25 9.42 -10.57
C VAL A 182 23.91 8.78 -11.78
N GLU A 183 23.84 9.43 -12.95
CA GLU A 183 24.39 8.92 -14.21
C GLU A 183 25.89 8.54 -14.09
N PRO A 184 26.28 7.27 -14.28
CA PRO A 184 27.66 6.82 -14.08
C PRO A 184 28.72 7.56 -14.92
N GLN A 185 28.33 8.14 -16.06
CA GLN A 185 29.24 8.86 -16.97
C GLN A 185 29.36 10.37 -16.68
N LYS A 186 28.47 10.94 -15.85
CA LYS A 186 28.62 12.30 -15.31
C LYS A 186 29.36 12.32 -13.96
N VAL A 187 29.71 11.15 -13.40
CA VAL A 187 30.53 11.02 -12.20
C VAL A 187 31.98 11.44 -12.49
N LYS A 188 32.24 12.74 -12.44
CA LYS A 188 33.54 13.20 -11.93
C LYS A 188 33.56 12.85 -10.45
N ALA A 189 34.62 12.17 -9.99
CA ALA A 189 34.76 11.75 -8.59
C ALA A 189 34.75 12.91 -7.56
N GLU A 190 34.83 14.14 -8.06
CA GLU A 190 34.82 15.42 -7.34
C GLU A 190 33.40 15.99 -7.11
N SER A 191 32.35 15.42 -7.72
CA SER A 191 30.98 15.97 -7.69
C SER A 191 29.91 14.95 -7.28
N TYR A 192 30.20 14.12 -6.28
CA TYR A 192 29.19 13.39 -5.51
C TYR A 192 28.67 14.34 -4.41
N PRO A 193 27.36 14.58 -4.24
CA PRO A 193 26.84 15.41 -3.15
C PRO A 193 27.07 14.81 -1.75
N TYR A 194 27.52 13.55 -1.68
CA TYR A 194 27.78 12.81 -0.46
C TYR A 194 29.27 12.50 -0.21
N GLN A 195 30.20 13.36 -0.62
CA GLN A 195 31.63 13.28 -0.22
C GLN A 195 31.86 13.39 1.32
N GLY A 196 30.81 13.50 2.14
CA GLY A 196 30.88 13.52 3.60
C GLY A 196 30.02 12.49 4.36
N VAL A 197 29.26 11.60 3.70
CA VAL A 197 28.41 10.60 4.39
C VAL A 197 29.15 9.30 4.66
N LEU A 198 30.15 8.96 3.84
CA LEU A 198 31.15 7.96 4.22
C LEU A 198 32.19 8.61 5.15
N HIS A 199 31.88 8.67 6.45
CA HIS A 199 32.79 8.45 7.59
C HIS A 199 32.27 9.09 8.89
N LEU A 200 32.04 8.26 9.90
CA LEU A 200 32.73 8.46 11.16
C LEU A 200 33.47 7.16 11.54
N PRO A 201 34.80 7.16 11.70
CA PRO A 201 35.45 6.14 12.53
C PRO A 201 34.89 6.23 13.97
N PRO A 202 34.99 5.16 14.79
CA PRO A 202 34.41 5.13 16.13
C PRO A 202 34.66 6.44 16.89
N VAL A 203 33.57 7.01 17.45
CA VAL A 203 33.61 8.35 18.06
C VAL A 203 34.70 8.39 19.12
N LYS A 204 35.62 9.34 19.00
CA LYS A 204 36.77 9.46 19.90
C LYS A 204 36.30 9.55 21.35
N GLY A 205 36.74 8.59 22.17
CA GLY A 205 36.37 8.51 23.58
C GLY A 205 35.22 7.54 23.90
N VAL A 206 34.67 6.83 22.93
CA VAL A 206 33.80 5.66 23.17
C VAL A 206 34.68 4.42 23.28
N GLU A 207 34.63 3.73 24.42
CA GLU A 207 35.23 2.40 24.58
C GLU A 207 34.17 1.34 24.25
N PHE A 208 34.44 0.56 23.20
CA PHE A 208 33.57 -0.54 22.79
C PHE A 208 33.94 -1.82 23.53
N TYR A 209 32.93 -2.65 23.80
CA TYR A 209 33.21 -4.05 24.10
C TYR A 209 33.64 -4.79 22.83
N THR A 210 34.59 -5.71 23.01
CA THR A 210 35.25 -6.52 22.00
C THR A 210 35.32 -7.96 22.51
N SER A 211 35.77 -8.90 21.70
CA SER A 211 36.02 -10.28 22.13
C SER A 211 37.03 -10.43 23.30
N GLN A 212 37.74 -9.37 23.70
CA GLN A 212 38.73 -9.39 24.78
C GLN A 212 38.25 -8.75 26.10
N ASN A 213 37.36 -7.74 26.05
CA ASN A 213 36.85 -6.99 27.22
C ASN A 213 35.33 -7.13 27.42
N ARG A 214 34.59 -7.82 26.53
CA ARG A 214 33.15 -8.09 26.70
C ARG A 214 32.88 -8.92 27.97
N PRO A 215 31.96 -8.49 28.85
CA PRO A 215 31.63 -9.23 30.05
C PRO A 215 30.79 -10.49 29.73
N GLU A 216 30.87 -11.52 30.58
CA GLU A 216 30.02 -12.72 30.47
C GLU A 216 28.53 -12.39 30.64
N ILE A 217 28.23 -11.41 31.49
CA ILE A 217 26.89 -10.84 31.71
C ILE A 217 27.04 -9.33 31.58
N PHE A 218 26.31 -8.73 30.64
CA PHE A 218 26.26 -7.28 30.55
C PHE A 218 25.61 -6.70 31.82
N PRO A 219 26.12 -5.59 32.39
CA PRO A 219 25.40 -4.89 33.43
C PRO A 219 24.03 -4.50 32.87
N LEU A 220 22.97 -4.81 33.62
CA LEU A 220 21.64 -4.30 33.32
C LEU A 220 21.66 -2.78 33.52
N LEU A 221 20.81 -2.04 32.78
CA LEU A 221 20.51 -0.62 33.01
C LEU A 221 19.70 -0.44 34.31
N GLN A 222 20.24 -0.90 35.44
CA GLN A 222 19.49 -1.05 36.69
C GLN A 222 19.63 0.14 37.64
N ASP A 223 20.42 1.15 37.26
CA ASP A 223 20.64 2.39 38.01
C ASP A 223 20.19 3.66 37.25
N CYS A 224 19.87 3.58 35.94
CA CYS A 224 19.59 4.76 35.09
C CYS A 224 18.12 5.23 35.11
N ALA A 225 17.16 4.31 35.27
CA ALA A 225 15.72 4.59 35.20
C ALA A 225 15.19 5.60 36.25
N ASN A 226 15.96 5.91 37.29
CA ASN A 226 15.53 6.74 38.42
C ASN A 226 15.79 8.25 38.27
N ASP A 227 16.59 8.70 37.29
CA ASP A 227 16.98 10.12 37.16
C ASP A 227 16.03 10.96 36.28
N VAL A 228 14.99 10.36 35.70
CA VAL A 228 13.92 11.13 35.02
C VAL A 228 13.12 11.91 36.07
N ASN A 229 13.33 13.22 36.15
CA ASN A 229 12.65 14.13 37.07
C ASN A 229 11.12 13.88 37.09
N LEU A 230 10.53 13.84 38.30
CA LEU A 230 9.10 13.65 38.55
C LEU A 230 8.18 14.54 37.67
N GLN A 231 8.62 15.76 37.34
CA GLN A 231 7.88 16.65 36.44
C GLN A 231 7.81 16.10 35.00
N THR A 232 8.93 15.60 34.47
CA THR A 232 9.01 14.96 33.15
C THR A 232 8.19 13.66 33.13
N GLN A 233 8.28 12.84 34.18
CA GLN A 233 7.45 11.64 34.31
C GLN A 233 5.95 11.97 34.34
N ALA A 234 5.53 13.01 35.08
CA ALA A 234 4.14 13.44 35.13
C ALA A 234 3.64 13.96 33.77
N TYR A 235 4.47 14.73 33.05
CA TYR A 235 4.16 15.20 31.70
C TYR A 235 3.99 14.03 30.71
N LEU A 236 4.94 13.10 30.66
CA LEU A 236 4.89 11.94 29.78
C LEU A 236 3.67 11.05 30.08
N ASN A 237 3.36 10.83 31.37
CA ASN A 237 2.16 10.11 31.78
C ASN A 237 0.87 10.79 31.29
N ASN A 238 0.78 12.11 31.38
CA ASN A 238 -0.39 12.86 30.89
C ASN A 238 -0.51 12.78 29.36
N LEU A 239 0.62 12.88 28.64
CA LEU A 239 0.65 12.74 27.18
C LEU A 239 0.24 11.34 26.72
N ILE A 240 0.71 10.28 27.38
CA ILE A 240 0.25 8.90 27.13
C ILE A 240 -1.26 8.78 27.40
N GLU A 241 -1.77 9.33 28.51
CA GLU A 241 -3.21 9.31 28.80
C GLU A 241 -4.03 10.06 27.74
N GLN A 242 -3.55 11.18 27.21
CA GLN A 242 -4.19 11.90 26.11
C GLN A 242 -4.18 11.09 24.80
N LEU A 243 -3.07 10.43 24.47
CA LEU A 243 -2.97 9.54 23.30
C LEU A 243 -3.98 8.38 23.43
N VAL A 244 -4.06 7.71 24.59
CA VAL A 244 -5.05 6.65 24.87
C VAL A 244 -6.48 7.17 24.72
N GLN A 245 -6.79 8.34 25.31
CA GLN A 245 -8.13 8.94 25.26
C GLN A 245 -8.57 9.41 23.87
N THR A 246 -7.62 9.76 23.00
CA THR A 246 -7.89 10.24 21.62
C THR A 246 -7.81 9.13 20.58
N THR A 247 -7.27 7.95 20.93
CA THR A 247 -7.18 6.78 20.05
C THR A 247 -8.58 6.22 19.79
N SER A 248 -9.04 6.30 18.53
CA SER A 248 -10.30 5.68 18.13
C SER A 248 -10.15 4.15 18.09
N LEU A 249 -10.90 3.47 18.95
CA LEU A 249 -10.99 2.00 19.00
C LEU A 249 -12.25 1.47 18.29
N ILE A 250 -12.95 2.32 17.52
CA ILE A 250 -14.18 1.96 16.80
C ILE A 250 -13.88 0.85 15.79
N VAL A 251 -14.63 -0.25 15.88
CA VAL A 251 -14.63 -1.34 14.91
C VAL A 251 -15.94 -1.27 14.11
N PRO A 252 -15.89 -1.19 12.77
CA PRO A 252 -17.09 -1.24 11.93
C PRO A 252 -17.90 -2.51 12.12
N ARG A 253 -19.21 -2.42 11.92
CA ARG A 253 -20.14 -3.54 12.15
C ARG A 253 -19.86 -4.72 11.21
N GLU A 254 -19.52 -4.43 9.96
CA GLU A 254 -19.09 -5.39 8.95
C GLU A 254 -17.79 -4.86 8.31
N ARG A 255 -16.92 -5.73 7.80
CA ARG A 255 -15.70 -5.26 7.12
C ARG A 255 -15.96 -4.80 5.70
N LEU A 256 -16.85 -5.48 4.98
CA LEU A 256 -17.07 -5.24 3.56
C LEU A 256 -18.53 -4.92 3.22
N GLY A 257 -18.73 -3.76 2.60
CA GLY A 257 -19.92 -3.39 1.84
C GLY A 257 -19.73 -3.56 0.33
N PHE A 258 -20.81 -3.84 -0.37
CA PHE A 258 -20.86 -3.86 -1.83
C PHE A 258 -22.07 -3.06 -2.32
N VAL A 259 -21.85 -2.24 -3.34
CA VAL A 259 -22.85 -1.39 -4.01
C VAL A 259 -22.64 -1.48 -5.52
N TYR A 260 -23.73 -1.51 -6.28
CA TYR A 260 -23.71 -1.70 -7.72
C TYR A 260 -24.73 -0.76 -8.40
N GLU A 261 -24.30 -0.05 -9.43
CA GLU A 261 -25.19 0.79 -10.24
C GLU A 261 -26.01 -0.07 -11.21
N ASN A 262 -27.34 0.10 -11.27
CA ASN A 262 -28.21 -0.68 -12.17
C ASN A 262 -29.34 0.18 -12.78
N GLY A 263 -28.98 1.38 -13.25
CA GLY A 263 -29.74 2.21 -14.19
C GLY A 263 -31.01 2.96 -13.74
N ILE A 264 -31.54 2.76 -12.52
CA ILE A 264 -32.76 3.48 -12.03
C ILE A 264 -32.57 4.11 -10.62
N SER A 265 -33.38 3.82 -9.60
CA SER A 265 -33.42 4.61 -8.33
C SER A 265 -33.22 3.79 -7.03
N THR A 266 -32.40 4.33 -6.12
CA THR A 266 -31.86 3.75 -4.86
C THR A 266 -30.94 2.55 -5.01
N ALA A 267 -29.64 2.83 -4.84
CA ALA A 267 -28.62 1.82 -4.60
C ALA A 267 -28.87 1.07 -3.27
N ILE A 268 -28.42 -0.18 -3.19
CA ILE A 268 -28.57 -1.04 -2.02
C ILE A 268 -27.17 -1.43 -1.53
N LEU A 269 -26.91 -1.27 -0.23
CA LEU A 269 -25.73 -1.82 0.41
C LEU A 269 -25.94 -3.32 0.68
N HIS A 270 -25.05 -4.14 0.15
CA HIS A 270 -24.95 -5.55 0.50
C HIS A 270 -23.79 -5.75 1.48
N HIS A 271 -24.08 -6.31 2.66
CA HIS A 271 -23.02 -6.73 3.59
C HIS A 271 -22.45 -8.08 3.17
N LEU A 272 -21.15 -8.13 2.90
CA LEU A 272 -20.47 -9.38 2.55
C LEU A 272 -19.83 -9.97 3.81
N LYS A 273 -20.42 -11.08 4.29
CA LYS A 273 -19.99 -11.77 5.52
C LYS A 273 -19.06 -12.94 5.27
N THR A 274 -19.11 -13.53 4.07
CA THR A 274 -18.35 -14.72 3.69
C THR A 274 -18.03 -14.68 2.19
N ARG A 275 -17.00 -15.44 1.78
CA ARG A 275 -16.65 -15.64 0.36
C ARG A 275 -17.82 -16.19 -0.46
N GLU A 276 -18.59 -17.12 0.11
CA GLU A 276 -19.79 -17.70 -0.50
C GLU A 276 -20.86 -16.64 -0.80
N THR A 277 -20.93 -15.56 0.00
CA THR A 277 -21.83 -14.42 -0.27
C THR A 277 -21.41 -13.65 -1.52
N PHE A 278 -20.11 -13.45 -1.75
CA PHE A 278 -19.59 -12.81 -2.95
C PHE A 278 -19.86 -13.67 -4.20
N SER A 279 -19.58 -14.97 -4.14
CA SER A 279 -19.94 -15.90 -5.23
C SER A 279 -21.45 -16.04 -5.43
N SER A 280 -22.27 -15.88 -4.38
CA SER A 280 -23.73 -15.82 -4.51
C SER A 280 -24.19 -14.53 -5.19
N CYS A 281 -23.52 -13.40 -4.96
CA CYS A 281 -23.72 -12.16 -5.71
C CYS A 281 -23.37 -12.33 -7.21
N GLN A 282 -22.34 -13.12 -7.54
CA GLN A 282 -22.03 -13.50 -8.93
C GLN A 282 -23.12 -14.40 -9.56
N GLN A 283 -23.80 -15.23 -8.76
CA GLN A 283 -24.89 -16.12 -9.20
C GLN A 283 -26.28 -15.47 -9.24
N LEU A 284 -26.38 -14.14 -9.10
CA LEU A 284 -27.64 -13.39 -9.27
C LEU A 284 -28.06 -13.31 -10.75
N GLN A 285 -28.29 -14.47 -11.37
CA GLN A 285 -28.95 -14.65 -12.67
C GLN A 285 -30.49 -14.60 -12.58
N GLU A 286 -31.05 -14.56 -11.36
CA GLU A 286 -32.46 -14.19 -11.23
C GLU A 286 -32.67 -12.74 -11.70
N PRO A 287 -33.79 -12.41 -12.36
CA PRO A 287 -34.11 -11.05 -12.77
C PRO A 287 -34.54 -10.21 -11.54
N LEU A 288 -33.56 -9.93 -10.67
CA LEU A 288 -33.65 -9.04 -9.53
C LEU A 288 -33.90 -7.64 -10.07
N ARG A 289 -35.00 -7.06 -9.59
CA ARG A 289 -35.68 -5.97 -10.30
C ARG A 289 -34.81 -4.68 -10.26
N PRO A 290 -34.66 -3.96 -11.40
CA PRO A 290 -33.57 -2.99 -11.64
C PRO A 290 -33.63 -1.72 -10.79
N SER A 291 -32.48 -1.02 -10.58
CA SER A 291 -32.14 -0.27 -9.33
C SER A 291 -30.75 0.46 -9.24
N GLY A 292 -30.62 1.76 -9.59
CA GLY A 292 -29.63 2.71 -9.02
C GLY A 292 -28.88 3.66 -9.99
N THR A 293 -28.52 4.91 -9.59
CA THR A 293 -27.54 5.79 -10.29
C THR A 293 -26.19 5.83 -9.58
N ALA A 294 -25.09 6.14 -10.29
CA ALA A 294 -23.75 6.24 -9.70
C ALA A 294 -23.64 7.24 -8.54
N SER A 295 -24.39 8.36 -8.58
CA SER A 295 -24.45 9.31 -7.45
C SER A 295 -25.11 8.68 -6.22
N ASP A 296 -26.18 7.90 -6.40
CA ASP A 296 -26.84 7.19 -5.30
C ASP A 296 -25.96 6.06 -4.74
N CYS A 297 -25.19 5.40 -5.61
CA CYS A 297 -24.26 4.33 -5.22
C CYS A 297 -23.12 4.87 -4.36
N ILE A 298 -22.48 5.96 -4.79
CA ILE A 298 -21.47 6.68 -3.99
C ILE A 298 -22.09 7.19 -2.69
N LYS A 299 -23.33 7.71 -2.71
CA LYS A 299 -24.02 8.13 -1.49
C LYS A 299 -24.14 6.99 -0.48
N VAL A 300 -24.73 5.86 -0.88
CA VAL A 300 -24.96 4.71 0.01
C VAL A 300 -23.64 4.17 0.54
N ALA A 301 -22.62 4.04 -0.32
CA ALA A 301 -21.28 3.65 0.12
C ALA A 301 -20.70 4.62 1.15
N MET A 302 -20.83 5.94 0.92
CA MET A 302 -20.34 6.96 1.85
C MET A 302 -21.10 6.98 3.17
N ASP A 303 -22.44 6.92 3.16
CA ASP A 303 -23.28 6.88 4.37
C ASP A 303 -22.91 5.68 5.26
N SER A 304 -22.60 4.52 4.68
CA SER A 304 -22.18 3.32 5.41
C SER A 304 -20.72 3.38 5.91
N LEU A 305 -19.81 4.03 5.19
CA LEU A 305 -18.42 4.26 5.61
C LEU A 305 -18.30 5.32 6.73
N THR A 306 -19.08 6.40 6.65
CA THR A 306 -19.07 7.48 7.65
C THR A 306 -19.75 7.06 8.95
N SER A 307 -20.83 6.28 8.87
CA SER A 307 -21.51 5.70 10.05
C SER A 307 -20.77 4.54 10.71
N ASN A 308 -19.68 4.03 10.11
CA ASN A 308 -18.96 2.81 10.51
C ASN A 308 -19.84 1.54 10.44
N GLU A 309 -20.81 1.52 9.53
CA GLU A 309 -21.54 0.30 9.20
C GLU A 309 -20.64 -0.69 8.45
N VAL A 310 -19.78 -0.18 7.55
CA VAL A 310 -18.76 -0.96 6.84
C VAL A 310 -17.37 -0.34 6.97
N GLN A 311 -16.31 -1.15 6.96
CA GLN A 311 -14.92 -0.67 6.95
C GLN A 311 -14.49 -0.25 5.54
N CYS A 312 -14.71 -1.09 4.54
CA CYS A 312 -14.49 -0.77 3.14
C CYS A 312 -15.77 -1.01 2.34
N CYS A 313 -15.91 -0.30 1.22
CA CYS A 313 -17.04 -0.48 0.30
C CYS A 313 -16.55 -0.57 -1.14
N LEU A 314 -16.94 -1.63 -1.86
CA LEU A 314 -16.78 -1.73 -3.31
C LEU A 314 -18.01 -1.15 -4.00
N CYS A 315 -17.79 -0.18 -4.88
CA CYS A 315 -18.81 0.47 -5.68
C CYS A 315 -18.51 0.24 -7.18
N CYS A 316 -19.30 -0.64 -7.80
CA CYS A 316 -19.22 -0.95 -9.23
C CYS A 316 -20.20 -0.08 -10.02
N LEU A 317 -19.70 0.66 -11.01
CA LEU A 317 -20.45 1.68 -11.76
C LEU A 317 -20.52 1.35 -13.25
N HIS A 318 -21.63 1.68 -13.90
CA HIS A 318 -21.76 1.65 -15.36
C HIS A 318 -21.53 3.04 -15.98
N SER A 319 -22.01 4.09 -15.30
CA SER A 319 -21.99 5.45 -15.80
C SER A 319 -20.61 6.08 -15.67
N ASP A 320 -20.18 6.82 -16.69
CA ASP A 320 -18.95 7.62 -16.60
C ASP A 320 -19.05 8.63 -15.46
N LEU A 321 -18.15 8.50 -14.48
CA LEU A 321 -18.01 9.43 -13.35
C LEU A 321 -17.85 10.90 -13.81
N GLN A 322 -17.31 11.11 -15.01
CA GLN A 322 -17.11 12.41 -15.65
C GLN A 322 -18.44 13.17 -15.94
N ASN A 323 -19.57 12.48 -15.99
CA ASN A 323 -20.88 13.05 -16.36
C ASN A 323 -21.89 13.12 -15.20
N LEU A 324 -21.44 12.93 -13.96
CA LEU A 324 -22.29 12.92 -12.77
C LEU A 324 -22.96 14.28 -12.50
N PRO A 325 -24.31 14.37 -12.53
CA PRO A 325 -24.99 15.61 -12.21
C PRO A 325 -24.98 15.86 -10.69
N LEU A 326 -24.03 16.69 -10.25
CA LEU A 326 -24.21 17.50 -9.05
C LEU A 326 -25.52 18.29 -9.24
N ASN A 327 -26.59 17.94 -8.53
CA ASN A 327 -27.93 18.50 -8.74
C ASN A 327 -27.96 19.99 -8.37
N GLY A 328 -27.56 20.83 -9.34
CA GLY A 328 -27.21 22.24 -9.16
C GLY A 328 -26.76 23.00 -10.43
N LYS A 329 -26.42 22.31 -11.54
CA LYS A 329 -25.96 22.89 -12.84
C LYS A 329 -24.57 23.58 -12.78
N PRO A 330 -23.78 23.64 -13.89
CA PRO A 330 -24.17 24.31 -15.13
C PRO A 330 -24.66 23.39 -16.25
N VAL A 331 -25.38 23.99 -17.20
CA VAL A 331 -25.76 23.42 -18.50
C VAL A 331 -24.89 24.08 -19.57
N ASN A 332 -24.51 23.30 -20.58
CA ASN A 332 -23.69 23.64 -21.75
C ASN A 332 -22.17 23.78 -21.51
N GLY A 333 -21.43 22.76 -21.98
CA GLY A 333 -20.11 22.94 -22.56
C GLY A 333 -18.95 23.17 -21.59
N ASN A 334 -18.55 22.11 -20.86
CA ASN A 334 -17.16 21.70 -20.65
C ASN A 334 -17.14 20.31 -20.01
N SER A 335 -16.16 19.47 -20.36
CA SER A 335 -15.93 18.14 -19.76
C SER A 335 -15.44 18.28 -18.31
N TYR A 336 -16.04 17.57 -17.36
CA TYR A 336 -15.67 17.67 -15.95
C TYR A 336 -14.50 16.75 -15.59
N SER A 337 -13.43 17.33 -15.08
CA SER A 337 -12.34 16.63 -14.40
C SER A 337 -12.76 16.14 -13.00
N GLU A 338 -11.94 15.27 -12.42
CA GLU A 338 -12.15 14.54 -11.15
C GLU A 338 -12.41 15.37 -9.86
N PRO A 339 -12.17 16.70 -9.76
CA PRO A 339 -12.84 17.53 -8.77
C PRO A 339 -14.37 17.29 -8.63
N SER A 340 -15.07 16.79 -9.65
CA SER A 340 -16.48 16.39 -9.56
C SER A 340 -16.74 15.27 -8.54
N LEU A 341 -15.96 14.18 -8.57
CA LEU A 341 -16.09 13.02 -7.68
C LEU A 341 -15.79 13.38 -6.23
N VAL A 342 -14.70 14.11 -5.98
CA VAL A 342 -14.29 14.50 -4.62
C VAL A 342 -15.31 15.45 -3.99
N ASN A 343 -15.88 16.37 -4.78
CA ASN A 343 -16.97 17.24 -4.34
C ASN A 343 -18.26 16.45 -4.05
N LEU A 344 -18.58 15.43 -4.87
CA LEU A 344 -19.71 14.54 -4.61
C LEU A 344 -19.51 13.76 -3.30
N ILE A 345 -18.35 13.15 -3.08
CA ILE A 345 -18.03 12.40 -1.86
C ILE A 345 -18.21 13.29 -0.61
N LYS A 346 -17.63 14.51 -0.64
CA LYS A 346 -17.79 15.49 0.45
C LYS A 346 -19.24 15.94 0.65
N TYR A 347 -19.98 16.11 -0.44
CA TYR A 347 -21.39 16.48 -0.39
C TYR A 347 -22.25 15.38 0.27
N GLN A 348 -22.06 14.12 -0.11
CA GLN A 348 -22.81 13.00 0.48
C GLN A 348 -22.41 12.74 1.94
N ALA A 349 -21.12 12.82 2.27
CA ALA A 349 -20.63 12.64 3.64
C ALA A 349 -21.04 13.75 4.62
N LYS A 350 -21.48 14.91 4.12
CA LYS A 350 -21.70 16.14 4.91
C LYS A 350 -22.68 15.97 6.06
N ASP A 351 -23.76 15.23 5.84
CA ASP A 351 -24.86 15.11 6.80
C ASP A 351 -24.65 13.98 7.83
N THR A 352 -23.67 13.09 7.60
CA THR A 352 -23.33 11.96 8.48
C THR A 352 -22.03 12.19 9.24
N HIS A 353 -20.91 12.33 8.53
CA HIS A 353 -19.62 12.71 9.10
C HIS A 353 -18.75 13.39 8.03
N PRO A 354 -18.44 14.69 8.14
CA PRO A 354 -17.71 15.41 7.09
C PRO A 354 -16.28 14.88 6.95
N VAL A 355 -15.94 14.39 5.75
CA VAL A 355 -14.60 13.90 5.41
C VAL A 355 -13.77 15.05 4.82
N ASN A 356 -12.69 15.41 5.50
CA ASN A 356 -11.89 16.61 5.24
C ASN A 356 -10.57 16.34 4.54
N ARG A 357 -10.03 15.12 4.61
CA ARG A 357 -8.82 14.71 3.88
C ARG A 357 -9.10 13.42 3.11
N ILE A 358 -9.18 13.52 1.79
CA ILE A 358 -9.44 12.39 0.89
C ILE A 358 -8.17 12.10 0.09
N LEU A 359 -7.68 10.87 0.16
CA LEU A 359 -6.65 10.37 -0.73
C LEU A 359 -7.35 9.66 -1.90
N VAL A 360 -7.04 10.03 -3.13
CA VAL A 360 -7.47 9.31 -4.33
C VAL A 360 -6.23 8.65 -4.94
N ILE A 361 -6.30 7.34 -5.15
CA ILE A 361 -5.30 6.58 -5.91
C ILE A 361 -6.01 6.05 -7.15
N ASP A 362 -5.60 6.51 -8.32
CA ASP A 362 -6.31 6.34 -9.57
C ASP A 362 -5.46 5.56 -10.59
N LEU A 363 -5.79 4.29 -10.79
CA LEU A 363 -5.00 3.40 -11.64
C LEU A 363 -5.57 3.36 -13.04
N ASN A 364 -4.76 3.80 -14.00
CA ASN A 364 -5.04 3.92 -15.42
C ASN A 364 -6.26 4.79 -15.81
N PRO A 365 -6.38 6.04 -15.30
CA PRO A 365 -7.50 6.93 -15.65
C PRO A 365 -7.67 7.13 -17.17
N GLU A 366 -8.92 7.16 -17.63
CA GLU A 366 -9.32 7.28 -19.05
C GLU A 366 -8.75 8.50 -19.79
N SER A 367 -8.36 9.54 -19.04
CA SER A 367 -7.63 10.71 -19.53
C SER A 367 -6.75 11.25 -18.41
N PRO A 368 -5.51 11.72 -18.68
CA PRO A 368 -4.74 12.45 -17.68
C PRO A 368 -5.56 13.67 -17.19
N PRO A 369 -5.61 13.95 -15.89
CA PRO A 369 -6.50 14.99 -15.39
C PRO A 369 -6.02 16.37 -15.87
N ASN A 370 -6.82 17.00 -16.74
CA ASN A 370 -6.46 18.23 -17.49
C ASN A 370 -5.95 19.41 -16.63
N GLU A 371 -6.09 19.35 -15.31
CA GLU A 371 -5.64 20.38 -14.38
C GLU A 371 -5.02 19.81 -13.08
N LEU A 372 -4.14 18.82 -13.13
CA LEU A 372 -3.37 18.35 -11.94
C LEU A 372 -2.72 19.52 -11.14
N ASN A 373 -2.34 20.57 -11.85
CA ASN A 373 -1.72 21.78 -11.32
C ASN A 373 -2.71 22.80 -10.72
N SER A 374 -4.04 22.68 -10.93
CA SER A 374 -5.05 23.54 -10.29
C SER A 374 -5.58 22.98 -8.97
N ILE A 375 -5.20 21.75 -8.61
CA ILE A 375 -5.55 21.12 -7.33
C ILE A 375 -4.72 21.76 -6.21
N GLU A 376 -5.17 22.91 -5.71
CA GLU A 376 -4.57 23.60 -4.55
C GLU A 376 -5.19 23.17 -3.20
N SER A 377 -6.21 22.31 -3.21
CA SER A 377 -6.99 22.05 -2.00
C SER A 377 -6.23 21.16 -1.01
N SER A 378 -5.97 21.68 0.20
CA SER A 378 -5.40 20.94 1.33
C SER A 378 -6.21 19.73 1.80
N SER A 379 -7.40 19.55 1.26
CA SER A 379 -8.37 18.50 1.57
C SER A 379 -8.35 17.29 0.62
N LEU A 380 -7.45 17.31 -0.38
CA LEU A 380 -7.28 16.26 -1.38
C LEU A 380 -5.79 15.97 -1.55
N LEU A 381 -5.44 14.69 -1.69
CA LEU A 381 -4.23 14.24 -2.36
C LEU A 381 -4.68 13.30 -3.48
N TYR A 382 -4.29 13.59 -4.72
CA TYR A 382 -4.64 12.77 -5.89
C TYR A 382 -3.36 12.13 -6.46
N VAL A 383 -3.35 10.81 -6.63
CA VAL A 383 -2.21 10.07 -7.18
C VAL A 383 -2.71 9.22 -8.34
N SER A 384 -2.37 9.60 -9.58
CA SER A 384 -2.63 8.76 -10.76
C SER A 384 -1.40 7.96 -11.15
N VAL A 385 -1.63 6.74 -11.63
CA VAL A 385 -0.61 5.89 -12.25
C VAL A 385 -1.15 5.39 -13.58
N ARG A 386 -0.56 5.82 -14.70
CA ARG A 386 -1.03 5.54 -16.07
C ARG A 386 -0.06 4.63 -16.79
N VAL A 387 -0.52 3.63 -17.54
CA VAL A 387 0.36 2.84 -18.42
C VAL A 387 0.20 3.28 -19.87
N GLN A 388 1.33 3.45 -20.57
CA GLN A 388 1.35 4.00 -21.94
C GLN A 388 2.30 3.26 -22.90
N ASP A 389 1.91 3.25 -24.18
CA ASP A 389 2.61 2.55 -25.27
C ASP A 389 3.77 3.36 -25.91
N GLN A 390 3.86 4.68 -25.64
CA GLN A 390 4.81 5.59 -26.30
C GLN A 390 5.96 6.01 -25.37
N GLU A 391 6.85 6.90 -25.85
CA GLU A 391 7.96 7.45 -25.06
C GLU A 391 7.46 7.98 -23.70
N ALA A 392 8.28 7.81 -22.66
CA ALA A 392 7.91 8.20 -21.29
C ALA A 392 7.60 9.70 -21.21
N GLU A 393 6.37 10.03 -20.80
CA GLU A 393 5.99 11.39 -20.41
C GLU A 393 6.70 11.74 -19.09
N ASP A 394 6.93 13.02 -18.84
CA ASP A 394 7.49 13.47 -17.56
C ASP A 394 6.46 13.26 -16.42
N VAL A 395 6.95 12.84 -15.25
CA VAL A 395 6.14 12.77 -14.01
C VAL A 395 5.63 14.18 -13.67
N VAL A 396 4.31 14.34 -13.54
CA VAL A 396 3.71 15.63 -13.18
C VAL A 396 3.52 15.69 -11.66
N VAL A 397 4.21 16.63 -11.02
CA VAL A 397 4.17 16.83 -9.56
C VAL A 397 3.60 18.20 -9.23
N SER A 398 2.54 18.23 -8.42
CA SER A 398 2.00 19.43 -7.78
C SER A 398 1.88 19.22 -6.26
N PRO A 399 1.68 20.27 -5.44
CA PRO A 399 1.63 20.14 -3.98
C PRO A 399 0.53 19.22 -3.42
N ARG A 400 -0.45 18.83 -4.24
CA ARG A 400 -1.59 17.97 -3.87
C ARG A 400 -1.95 16.94 -4.95
N ALA A 401 -1.15 16.82 -6.01
CA ALA A 401 -1.37 15.80 -7.02
C ALA A 401 -0.05 15.28 -7.62
N LEU A 402 -0.04 13.99 -7.94
CA LEU A 402 1.09 13.28 -8.52
C LEU A 402 0.58 12.38 -9.64
N ASP A 403 1.06 12.58 -10.87
CA ASP A 403 0.75 11.72 -12.01
C ASP A 403 2.02 11.00 -12.47
N ILE A 404 1.95 9.67 -12.46
CA ILE A 404 3.08 8.76 -12.67
C ILE A 404 2.84 8.01 -13.99
N PRO A 405 3.36 8.51 -15.12
CA PRO A 405 3.37 7.77 -16.38
C PRO A 405 4.36 6.60 -16.30
N LEU A 406 3.84 5.40 -16.58
CA LEU A 406 4.55 4.13 -16.57
C LEU A 406 4.61 3.56 -17.99
N THR A 407 5.78 3.08 -18.40
CA THR A 407 5.95 2.45 -19.72
C THR A 407 5.37 1.04 -19.74
N GLN A 408 4.88 0.60 -20.89
CA GLN A 408 4.36 -0.76 -21.05
C GLN A 408 5.41 -1.84 -20.75
N GLY A 409 4.99 -2.91 -20.06
CA GLY A 409 5.87 -4.02 -19.66
C GLY A 409 6.58 -3.82 -18.31
N ILE A 410 6.13 -2.84 -17.51
CA ILE A 410 6.38 -2.79 -16.06
C ILE A 410 5.70 -3.99 -15.39
N SER A 411 6.34 -4.52 -14.34
CA SER A 411 5.87 -5.70 -13.60
C SER A 411 5.12 -5.34 -12.31
N ALA A 412 4.42 -6.32 -11.73
CA ALA A 412 3.78 -6.17 -10.43
C ALA A 412 4.78 -5.85 -9.30
N VAL A 413 6.03 -6.28 -9.44
CA VAL A 413 7.13 -5.96 -8.52
C VAL A 413 7.50 -4.48 -8.62
N ASP A 414 7.64 -3.96 -9.83
CA ASP A 414 7.96 -2.56 -10.08
C ASP A 414 6.88 -1.62 -9.54
N PHE A 415 5.60 -1.96 -9.81
CA PHE A 415 4.46 -1.22 -9.26
C PHE A 415 4.43 -1.25 -7.73
N LEU A 416 4.72 -2.40 -7.11
CA LEU A 416 4.82 -2.52 -5.66
C LEU A 416 5.94 -1.63 -5.10
N HIS A 417 7.13 -1.61 -5.72
CA HIS A 417 8.24 -0.78 -5.23
C HIS A 417 7.93 0.72 -5.36
N LEU A 418 7.35 1.16 -6.48
CA LEU A 418 6.79 2.50 -6.65
C LEU A 418 5.80 2.83 -5.51
N PHE A 419 4.90 1.91 -5.21
CA PHE A 419 3.90 2.10 -4.17
C PHE A 419 4.52 2.22 -2.78
N LEU A 420 5.46 1.34 -2.42
CA LEU A 420 6.13 1.31 -1.12
C LEU A 420 7.00 2.56 -0.86
N GLN A 421 7.67 3.07 -1.89
CA GLN A 421 8.67 4.15 -1.76
C GLN A 421 8.14 5.55 -2.12
N VAL A 422 7.03 5.66 -2.86
CA VAL A 422 6.46 6.96 -3.28
C VAL A 422 5.02 7.14 -2.77
N ILE A 423 4.11 6.23 -3.12
CA ILE A 423 2.67 6.43 -2.87
C ILE A 423 2.35 6.30 -1.38
N LEU A 424 2.89 5.28 -0.72
CA LEU A 424 2.61 4.99 0.70
C LEU A 424 3.19 6.05 1.65
N PRO A 425 4.44 6.55 1.50
CA PRO A 425 4.94 7.68 2.30
C PRO A 425 4.07 8.93 2.17
N LEU A 426 3.74 9.35 0.94
CA LEU A 426 2.87 10.51 0.69
C LEU A 426 1.47 10.33 1.29
N ALA A 427 0.93 9.12 1.26
CA ALA A 427 -0.34 8.79 1.88
C ALA A 427 -0.30 8.90 3.42
N TYR A 428 0.80 8.47 4.05
CA TYR A 428 1.02 8.63 5.49
C TYR A 428 1.26 10.11 5.87
N GLU A 429 1.99 10.88 5.06
CA GLU A 429 2.21 12.32 5.27
C GLU A 429 0.88 13.08 5.16
N PHE A 430 0.03 12.71 4.20
CA PHE A 430 -1.28 13.32 4.03
C PHE A 430 -2.28 12.96 5.14
N CYS A 431 -2.14 11.77 5.75
CA CYS A 431 -3.01 11.21 6.80
C CYS A 431 -4.51 11.35 6.44
N PRO A 432 -5.00 10.61 5.43
CA PRO A 432 -6.39 10.71 4.97
C PRO A 432 -7.41 10.25 6.02
N GLU A 433 -8.62 10.80 5.93
CA GLU A 433 -9.84 10.36 6.64
C GLU A 433 -10.68 9.39 5.78
N LEU A 434 -10.37 9.30 4.48
CA LEU A 434 -10.90 8.33 3.52
C LEU A 434 -9.86 8.06 2.43
N VAL A 435 -9.66 6.78 2.10
CA VAL A 435 -8.97 6.36 0.87
C VAL A 435 -10.00 6.05 -0.21
N VAL A 436 -9.83 6.60 -1.40
CA VAL A 436 -10.57 6.23 -2.61
C VAL A 436 -9.59 5.54 -3.53
N PHE A 437 -9.76 4.24 -3.73
CA PHE A 437 -8.93 3.45 -4.64
C PHE A 437 -9.75 3.23 -5.91
N LYS A 438 -9.30 3.74 -7.06
CA LYS A 438 -10.03 3.70 -8.32
C LYS A 438 -9.27 2.83 -9.32
N LEU A 439 -9.93 1.76 -9.77
CA LEU A 439 -9.39 0.81 -10.74
C LEU A 439 -10.15 1.00 -12.06
N ASN A 440 -9.48 1.57 -13.06
CA ASN A 440 -10.03 1.75 -14.41
C ASN A 440 -9.34 0.78 -15.37
N ASP A 441 -10.05 0.36 -16.43
CA ASP A 441 -9.55 -0.62 -17.41
C ASP A 441 -8.92 -1.85 -16.74
N LEU A 442 -9.76 -2.62 -16.05
CA LEU A 442 -9.36 -3.83 -15.34
C LEU A 442 -8.64 -4.85 -16.24
N LYS A 443 -8.94 -4.84 -17.55
CA LYS A 443 -8.26 -5.68 -18.53
C LYS A 443 -6.79 -5.29 -18.65
N LEU A 444 -6.51 -4.02 -18.93
CA LEU A 444 -5.14 -3.50 -18.97
C LEU A 444 -4.45 -3.65 -17.61
N LEU A 445 -5.13 -3.40 -16.47
CA LEU A 445 -4.58 -3.63 -15.13
C LEU A 445 -4.12 -5.09 -14.91
N THR A 446 -4.84 -6.11 -15.41
CA THR A 446 -4.40 -7.51 -15.30
C THR A 446 -3.12 -7.86 -16.09
N GLU A 447 -2.72 -7.04 -17.06
CA GLU A 447 -1.52 -7.32 -17.86
C GLU A 447 -0.22 -7.03 -17.10
N TYR A 448 -0.24 -6.09 -16.14
CA TYR A 448 0.95 -5.67 -15.37
C TYR A 448 0.82 -5.82 -13.85
N MET A 449 -0.40 -5.90 -13.29
CA MET A 449 -0.60 -6.22 -11.87
C MET A 449 -1.22 -7.60 -11.68
N SER A 450 -0.59 -8.40 -10.83
CA SER A 450 -1.16 -9.66 -10.37
C SER A 450 -2.27 -9.42 -9.34
N ARG A 451 -3.17 -10.38 -9.18
CA ARG A 451 -4.18 -10.38 -8.10
C ARG A 451 -3.53 -10.19 -6.73
N ALA A 452 -2.48 -10.94 -6.44
CA ALA A 452 -1.71 -10.81 -5.21
C ALA A 452 -1.21 -9.37 -5.01
N CYS A 453 -0.71 -8.69 -6.05
CA CYS A 453 -0.31 -7.29 -5.95
C CYS A 453 -1.45 -6.41 -5.39
N ILE A 454 -2.66 -6.51 -5.94
CA ILE A 454 -3.83 -5.78 -5.43
C ILE A 454 -4.11 -6.14 -3.96
N GLY A 455 -4.01 -7.41 -3.56
CA GLY A 455 -4.15 -7.83 -2.16
C GLY A 455 -3.14 -7.19 -1.21
N HIS A 456 -1.85 -7.19 -1.59
CA HIS A 456 -0.78 -6.57 -0.80
C HIS A 456 -0.97 -5.05 -0.69
N LEU A 457 -1.25 -4.37 -1.81
CA LEU A 457 -1.57 -2.93 -1.83
C LEU A 457 -2.77 -2.60 -0.92
N THR A 458 -3.81 -3.43 -0.96
CA THR A 458 -5.01 -3.32 -0.11
C THR A 458 -4.65 -3.40 1.36
N GLN A 459 -3.88 -4.42 1.78
CA GLN A 459 -3.48 -4.58 3.17
C GLN A 459 -2.61 -3.40 3.65
N LEU A 460 -1.75 -2.84 2.81
CA LEU A 460 -0.98 -1.62 3.13
C LEU A 460 -1.91 -0.41 3.33
N LEU A 461 -2.89 -0.21 2.44
CA LEU A 461 -3.87 0.88 2.52
C LEU A 461 -4.83 0.79 3.71
N LEU A 462 -5.13 -0.42 4.20
CA LEU A 462 -5.94 -0.62 5.41
C LEU A 462 -5.31 -0.01 6.68
N GLY A 463 -4.01 0.33 6.65
CA GLY A 463 -3.32 1.08 7.70
C GLY A 463 -3.66 2.58 7.73
N LEU A 464 -4.34 3.12 6.70
CA LEU A 464 -4.72 4.52 6.59
C LEU A 464 -6.21 4.71 6.91
N ALA A 465 -6.62 5.93 7.28
CA ALA A 465 -8.03 6.31 7.44
C ALA A 465 -8.87 5.42 8.39
N GLY A 466 -8.27 4.66 9.31
CA GLY A 466 -9.00 3.64 10.08
C GLY A 466 -9.52 2.50 9.21
N GLY A 467 -8.80 2.17 8.13
CA GLY A 467 -9.22 1.23 7.09
C GLY A 467 -10.37 1.71 6.20
N LYS A 468 -10.83 2.98 6.34
CA LYS A 468 -11.93 3.51 5.54
C LYS A 468 -11.53 3.68 4.09
N MET A 469 -12.00 2.75 3.27
CA MET A 469 -11.66 2.69 1.85
C MET A 469 -12.90 2.49 0.97
N LEU A 470 -13.05 3.38 -0.02
CA LEU A 470 -14.00 3.25 -1.12
C LEU A 470 -13.25 2.73 -2.34
N LEU A 471 -13.50 1.48 -2.74
CA LEU A 471 -13.01 0.93 -3.99
C LEU A 471 -14.01 1.28 -5.10
N LEU A 472 -13.57 2.05 -6.09
CA LEU A 472 -14.34 2.44 -7.28
C LEU A 472 -13.85 1.66 -8.49
N THR A 473 -14.80 1.17 -9.28
CA THR A 473 -14.50 0.51 -10.55
C THR A 473 -15.64 0.68 -11.54
N LYS A 474 -15.32 0.58 -12.83
CA LYS A 474 -16.28 0.51 -13.93
C LYS A 474 -16.59 -0.96 -14.26
N GLU A 475 -17.84 -1.28 -14.58
CA GLU A 475 -18.18 -2.62 -15.08
C GLU A 475 -17.56 -2.81 -16.48
N VAL A 476 -16.87 -3.95 -16.69
CA VAL A 476 -16.40 -4.36 -18.02
C VAL A 476 -17.58 -4.99 -18.76
N GLY A 477 -18.41 -4.13 -19.36
CA GLY A 477 -19.54 -4.58 -20.17
C GLY A 477 -19.09 -5.39 -21.40
N GLN A 478 -19.97 -6.26 -21.93
CA GLN A 478 -19.78 -7.03 -23.16
C GLN A 478 -19.65 -6.19 -24.46
N ALA A 479 -19.34 -4.90 -24.35
CA ALA A 479 -19.57 -3.88 -25.35
C ALA A 479 -18.33 -3.47 -26.18
N ASP A 480 -17.33 -4.36 -26.31
CA ASP A 480 -16.20 -4.15 -27.24
C ASP A 480 -15.91 -5.36 -28.15
N VAL A 481 -16.93 -6.16 -28.45
CA VAL A 481 -16.90 -7.07 -29.60
C VAL A 481 -16.88 -6.23 -30.89
N PHE A 482 -15.66 -6.00 -31.38
CA PHE A 482 -15.31 -5.39 -32.67
C PHE A 482 -16.45 -5.40 -33.70
N ARG A 483 -17.03 -4.23 -33.96
CA ARG A 483 -17.61 -3.98 -35.29
C ARG A 483 -16.46 -3.70 -36.26
N PRO A 484 -16.21 -4.54 -37.28
CA PRO A 484 -15.19 -4.23 -38.28
C PRO A 484 -15.56 -2.90 -38.95
N ARG A 485 -14.59 -1.97 -39.06
CA ARG A 485 -14.78 -0.75 -39.85
C ARG A 485 -15.18 -1.18 -41.28
N PRO A 486 -16.25 -0.64 -41.88
CA PRO A 486 -16.58 -0.95 -43.26
C PRO A 486 -15.44 -0.45 -44.15
N GLY A 487 -14.72 -1.38 -44.78
CA GLY A 487 -13.64 -1.06 -45.70
C GLY A 487 -14.12 -0.19 -46.87
N PRO A 488 -13.21 0.57 -47.51
CA PRO A 488 -13.57 1.42 -48.64
C PRO A 488 -14.16 0.57 -49.77
N LYS A 489 -15.32 0.99 -50.29
CA LYS A 489 -16.00 0.30 -51.39
C LYS A 489 -15.13 0.27 -52.64
N SER A 490 -14.54 -0.88 -52.96
CA SER A 490 -13.95 -1.12 -54.27
C SER A 490 -15.05 -1.28 -55.32
N SER A 491 -14.90 -0.57 -56.44
CA SER A 491 -15.87 -0.51 -57.54
C SER A 491 -16.09 -1.84 -58.26
N GLU A 492 -17.26 -1.96 -58.87
CA GLU A 492 -17.67 -3.05 -59.75
C GLU A 492 -16.66 -3.29 -60.91
N ILE A 493 -16.35 -4.56 -61.19
CA ILE A 493 -16.04 -5.03 -62.55
C ILE A 493 -16.75 -6.38 -62.75
N SER A 494 -17.46 -6.52 -63.87
CA SER A 494 -18.24 -7.69 -64.24
C SER A 494 -17.53 -8.56 -65.28
N SER A 495 -17.53 -9.88 -65.07
CA SER A 495 -17.40 -10.99 -66.05
C SER A 495 -17.17 -12.30 -65.27
N GLY A 496 -17.49 -13.50 -65.76
CA GLY A 496 -18.24 -13.87 -66.95
C GLY A 496 -18.08 -15.36 -67.28
N ALA A 497 -19.20 -16.10 -67.36
CA ALA A 497 -19.38 -17.41 -68.01
C ALA A 497 -18.72 -18.71 -67.45
N SER A 498 -19.61 -19.70 -67.24
CA SER A 498 -19.51 -21.13 -67.63
C SER A 498 -18.53 -22.10 -66.94
N GLY A 499 -19.02 -23.30 -66.63
CA GLY A 499 -18.21 -24.50 -66.32
C GLY A 499 -19.04 -25.58 -65.60
N SER A 500 -19.13 -26.78 -66.16
CA SER A 500 -20.03 -27.86 -65.70
C SER A 500 -19.31 -29.11 -65.18
N GLN A 501 -20.08 -30.01 -64.53
CA GLN A 501 -19.77 -31.42 -64.19
C GLN A 501 -18.83 -31.70 -63.00
N ASP A 502 -18.84 -32.88 -62.36
CA ASP A 502 -19.91 -33.86 -62.01
C ASP A 502 -19.27 -34.95 -61.09
N ASN A 503 -20.10 -35.71 -60.34
CA ASN A 503 -19.82 -36.99 -59.67
C ASN A 503 -18.81 -37.09 -58.50
N GLY A 504 -19.21 -37.76 -57.41
CA GLY A 504 -18.27 -38.17 -56.35
C GLY A 504 -18.83 -38.81 -55.07
N LYS A 505 -19.89 -39.63 -55.12
CA LYS A 505 -20.52 -40.33 -53.97
C LYS A 505 -19.56 -40.76 -52.83
N LYS A 506 -19.94 -40.44 -51.59
CA LYS A 506 -20.32 -41.47 -50.60
C LYS A 506 -21.17 -40.91 -49.46
N ILE A 507 -22.34 -41.53 -49.28
CA ILE A 507 -23.22 -41.34 -48.13
C ILE A 507 -22.92 -42.46 -47.14
N ALA A 508 -22.69 -42.12 -45.88
CA ALA A 508 -22.97 -42.97 -44.74
C ALA A 508 -23.72 -42.08 -43.74
N ALA A 509 -24.95 -42.44 -43.43
CA ALA A 509 -25.74 -41.75 -42.43
C ALA A 509 -25.58 -42.48 -41.10
N ASP A 510 -25.38 -41.73 -40.03
CA ASP A 510 -25.83 -42.16 -38.71
C ASP A 510 -26.32 -40.96 -37.90
N THR A 511 -27.18 -41.23 -36.92
CA THR A 511 -28.20 -40.28 -36.48
C THR A 511 -27.85 -39.64 -35.13
N ALA A 512 -28.25 -38.38 -35.00
CA ALA A 512 -28.18 -37.51 -33.82
C ALA A 512 -27.92 -38.15 -32.44
N CYS A 513 -26.91 -37.63 -31.76
CA CYS A 513 -27.04 -37.20 -30.36
C CYS A 513 -26.34 -35.84 -30.24
N GLY A 514 -27.01 -34.84 -29.67
CA GLY A 514 -26.35 -33.59 -29.33
C GLY A 514 -25.61 -33.75 -28.01
N ASP A 515 -24.53 -32.99 -27.82
CA ASP A 515 -24.16 -32.55 -26.49
C ASP A 515 -23.52 -31.16 -26.51
N THR A 516 -23.57 -30.51 -25.35
CA THR A 516 -23.23 -29.12 -25.03
C THR A 516 -22.20 -28.42 -25.91
N GLY A 517 -22.57 -27.26 -26.47
CA GLY A 517 -21.58 -26.28 -26.92
C GLY A 517 -20.76 -25.76 -25.75
N GLU A 518 -19.45 -25.66 -25.95
CA GLU A 518 -18.53 -24.99 -25.04
C GLU A 518 -19.00 -23.55 -24.84
N ARG A 519 -19.40 -23.19 -23.61
CA ARG A 519 -19.61 -21.80 -23.26
C ARG A 519 -18.25 -21.13 -23.17
N GLU A 520 -18.09 -20.01 -23.86
CA GLU A 520 -17.02 -19.06 -23.56
C GLU A 520 -17.22 -18.57 -22.11
N GLU A 521 -16.50 -19.16 -21.16
CA GLU A 521 -16.27 -18.59 -19.83
C GLU A 521 -15.30 -17.41 -19.96
N GLY A 522 -15.72 -16.40 -20.74
CA GLY A 522 -14.88 -15.31 -21.21
C GLY A 522 -14.79 -14.14 -20.25
N GLU A 523 -13.60 -13.51 -20.23
CA GLU A 523 -13.18 -12.16 -19.78
C GLU A 523 -13.75 -11.59 -18.46
N ILE A 524 -15.06 -11.63 -18.23
CA ILE A 524 -15.74 -11.25 -16.98
C ILE A 524 -15.22 -12.04 -15.77
N GLY A 525 -14.84 -13.32 -15.96
CA GLY A 525 -14.27 -14.15 -14.90
C GLY A 525 -12.99 -13.57 -14.27
N ALA A 526 -12.02 -13.18 -15.10
CA ALA A 526 -10.74 -12.62 -14.64
C ALA A 526 -10.92 -11.27 -13.91
N VAL A 527 -11.90 -10.47 -14.35
CA VAL A 527 -12.31 -9.22 -13.70
C VAL A 527 -12.87 -9.47 -12.30
N LEU A 528 -13.72 -10.48 -12.13
CA LEU A 528 -14.28 -10.86 -10.82
C LEU A 528 -13.23 -11.46 -9.87
N GLU A 529 -12.20 -12.14 -10.40
CA GLU A 529 -11.08 -12.69 -9.63
C GLU A 529 -10.13 -11.61 -9.06
N LEU A 530 -10.04 -10.42 -9.66
CA LEU A 530 -9.31 -9.28 -9.08
C LEU A 530 -9.98 -8.78 -7.78
N PHE A 531 -11.31 -8.64 -7.82
CA PHE A 531 -12.09 -8.21 -6.65
C PHE A 531 -12.11 -9.25 -5.54
N GLU A 532 -11.97 -10.54 -5.88
CA GLU A 532 -11.91 -11.61 -4.88
C GLU A 532 -10.71 -11.46 -3.94
N GLU A 533 -9.49 -11.20 -4.44
CA GLU A 533 -8.33 -10.97 -3.57
C GLU A 533 -8.53 -9.74 -2.67
N TRP A 534 -8.97 -8.62 -3.24
CA TRP A 534 -9.22 -7.39 -2.48
C TRP A 534 -10.26 -7.64 -1.37
N ALA A 535 -11.36 -8.33 -1.68
CA ALA A 535 -12.41 -8.65 -0.73
C ALA A 535 -11.94 -9.65 0.34
N GLU A 536 -11.16 -10.67 -0.03
CA GLU A 536 -10.58 -11.63 0.91
C GLU A 536 -9.67 -10.89 1.93
N VAL A 537 -8.78 -10.00 1.45
CA VAL A 537 -7.89 -9.20 2.32
C VAL A 537 -8.67 -8.24 3.23
N VAL A 538 -9.67 -7.52 2.70
CA VAL A 538 -10.56 -6.66 3.52
C VAL A 538 -11.28 -7.46 4.62
N MET A 539 -11.68 -8.70 4.33
CA MET A 539 -12.30 -9.59 5.32
C MET A 539 -11.29 -10.13 6.35
N GLY A 540 -9.99 -9.96 6.13
CA GLY A 540 -8.90 -10.38 7.02
C GLY A 540 -8.25 -11.71 6.63
N ALA A 541 -8.40 -12.16 5.39
CA ALA A 541 -7.58 -13.24 4.85
C ALA A 541 -6.13 -12.75 4.64
N PRO A 542 -5.13 -13.64 4.77
CA PRO A 542 -3.76 -13.30 4.42
C PRO A 542 -3.63 -13.03 2.92
N CYS A 543 -2.77 -12.10 2.54
CA CYS A 543 -2.43 -11.84 1.14
C CYS A 543 -1.82 -13.10 0.49
N LYS A 544 -2.17 -13.38 -0.77
CA LYS A 544 -1.57 -14.49 -1.53
C LYS A 544 -0.09 -14.22 -1.84
N GLU A 545 0.62 -15.26 -2.27
CA GLU A 545 2.03 -15.17 -2.69
C GLU A 545 2.17 -14.17 -3.84
N LEU A 546 3.00 -13.15 -3.65
CA LEU A 546 3.40 -12.22 -4.70
C LEU A 546 4.85 -12.56 -5.02
N PRO A 547 5.16 -13.14 -6.20
CA PRO A 547 6.53 -13.47 -6.57
C PRO A 547 7.38 -12.21 -6.61
N ALA A 548 8.12 -11.96 -5.54
CA ALA A 548 8.92 -10.76 -5.36
C ALA A 548 10.33 -11.01 -5.87
N GLY A 549 10.76 -10.17 -6.79
CA GLY A 549 12.13 -10.14 -7.30
C GLY A 549 12.74 -8.77 -7.07
N PRO A 550 13.97 -8.53 -7.58
CA PRO A 550 14.42 -7.16 -7.76
C PRO A 550 13.49 -6.43 -8.74
N PRO A 551 13.30 -5.10 -8.60
CA PRO A 551 12.66 -4.31 -9.65
C PRO A 551 13.41 -4.46 -10.99
N SER A 552 12.71 -4.22 -12.09
CA SER A 552 13.25 -4.11 -13.44
C SER A 552 13.87 -2.73 -13.66
N SER A 553 14.77 -2.61 -14.64
CA SER A 553 15.53 -1.37 -14.89
C SER A 553 14.74 -0.29 -15.67
N ARG A 554 13.40 -0.27 -15.55
CA ARG A 554 12.49 0.45 -16.45
C ARG A 554 11.72 1.56 -15.73
#